data_AF-W1VEB5-F1
#
_entry.id   AF-W1VEB5-F1
#
_cell.length_a   1.000
_cell.length_b   1.000
_cell.length_c   1.000
_cell.angle_alpha   90.00
_cell.angle_beta   90.00
_cell.angle_gamma   90.00
#
_symmetry.space_group_name_H-M   'P 1'
#
loop_
_entity.id
_entity.type
_entity.pdbx_description
1 polymer ?
#
loop_
_entity_poly.entity_id
_entity_poly.type
_entity_poly.pdbx_seq_one_letter_code
_entity_poly.pdbx_strand_id
1 'polypeptide(L)'
;DGNGNRVAALCYGPKSVVMIVGVNKVCKTLDDAISRARNIAAPINIQRFNDLKTPCYLKGSCANCKSTESICTQVVITRISRPVSKIKIVVVGEDLGF
;
A
#
# COMPACT_ATOMS: atom_id res chain seq x y z
N ASP A 1 -4.12 -3.51 6.27
CA ASP A 1 -4.99 -4.08 7.31
C ASP A 1 -4.76 -5.59 7.47
N GLY A 2 -3.64 -6.13 6.98
CA GLY A 2 -3.32 -7.57 7.06
C GLY A 2 -4.11 -8.43 6.07
N ASN A 3 -5.41 -8.19 5.95
CA ASN A 3 -6.35 -9.09 5.27
C ASN A 3 -6.79 -8.60 3.87
N GLY A 4 -6.43 -7.37 3.49
CA GLY A 4 -6.74 -6.84 2.16
C GLY A 4 -8.10 -6.17 2.03
N ASN A 5 -8.75 -5.74 3.12
CA ASN A 5 -10.06 -5.08 3.03
C ASN A 5 -9.99 -3.80 2.17
N ARG A 6 -8.90 -3.02 2.31
CA ARG A 6 -8.68 -1.84 1.46
C ARG A 6 -8.57 -2.18 -0.02
N VAL A 7 -7.85 -3.24 -0.38
CA VAL A 7 -7.69 -3.65 -1.78
C VAL A 7 -8.96 -4.28 -2.34
N ALA A 8 -9.73 -4.99 -1.52
CA ALA A 8 -11.06 -5.46 -1.89
C ALA A 8 -12.02 -4.31 -2.23
N ALA A 9 -11.95 -3.18 -1.51
CA ALA A 9 -12.75 -1.99 -1.81
C ALA A 9 -12.40 -1.37 -3.18
N LEU A 10 -11.11 -1.38 -3.56
CA LEU A 10 -10.67 -0.91 -4.88
C LEU A 10 -11.18 -1.81 -6.01
N CYS A 11 -11.08 -3.13 -5.82
CA CYS A 11 -11.45 -4.11 -6.83
C CYS A 11 -12.97 -4.28 -6.94
N TYR A 12 -13.60 -4.87 -5.92
CA TYR A 12 -15.03 -5.17 -5.94
C TYR A 12 -15.86 -4.03 -5.36
N GLY A 13 -15.50 -3.52 -4.17
CA GLY A 13 -16.38 -2.85 -3.21
C GLY A 13 -17.34 -1.75 -3.69
N PRO A 14 -17.32 -0.55 -3.07
CA PRO A 14 -18.41 0.40 -3.24
C PRO A 14 -18.50 0.97 -4.65
N LYS A 15 -19.66 1.54 -5.00
CA LYS A 15 -19.92 2.19 -6.30
C LYS A 15 -18.94 3.34 -6.61
N SER A 16 -18.42 4.00 -5.57
CA SER A 16 -17.46 5.10 -5.67
C SER A 16 -16.40 4.97 -4.59
N VAL A 17 -15.14 5.15 -4.97
CA VAL A 17 -13.98 5.18 -4.06
C VAL A 17 -13.21 6.49 -4.30
N VAL A 18 -12.93 7.22 -3.23
CA VAL A 18 -12.07 8.40 -3.26
C VAL A 18 -10.77 8.06 -2.55
N MET A 19 -9.66 8.15 -3.27
CA MET A 19 -8.32 7.95 -2.74
C MET A 19 -7.63 9.30 -2.58
N ILE A 20 -7.32 9.67 -1.35
CA ILE A 20 -6.53 10.87 -1.03
C ILE A 20 -5.09 10.40 -0.83
N VAL A 21 -4.18 10.89 -1.68
CA VAL A 21 -2.77 10.47 -1.68
C VAL A 21 -1.86 11.69 -1.66
N GLY A 22 -0.81 11.65 -0.85
CA GLY A 22 0.23 12.68 -0.85
C GLY A 22 1.16 12.56 -2.05
N VAL A 23 1.79 13.67 -2.43
CA VAL A 23 2.75 13.72 -3.55
C VAL A 23 3.93 12.78 -3.32
N ASN A 24 4.28 12.51 -2.06
CA ASN A 24 5.28 11.53 -1.64
C ASN A 24 5.02 10.08 -2.10
N LYS A 25 3.87 9.78 -2.73
CA LYS A 25 3.52 8.45 -3.27
C LYS A 25 3.65 8.34 -4.79
N VAL A 26 3.93 9.43 -5.49
CA VAL A 26 4.12 9.42 -6.94
C VAL A 26 5.51 8.89 -7.28
N CYS A 27 5.57 7.85 -8.12
CA CYS A 27 6.80 7.18 -8.51
C CYS A 27 6.94 7.17 -10.04
N LYS A 28 8.19 7.11 -10.54
CA LYS A 28 8.47 7.13 -11.99
C LYS A 28 8.08 5.82 -12.66
N THR A 29 8.30 4.70 -11.97
CA THR A 29 8.05 3.35 -12.50
C THR A 29 7.23 2.50 -11.53
N LEU A 30 6.69 1.39 -12.03
CA LEU A 30 6.02 0.39 -11.20
C LEU A 30 6.99 -0.21 -10.17
N ASP A 31 8.22 -0.50 -10.57
CA ASP A 31 9.23 -1.07 -9.68
C ASP A 31 9.60 -0.11 -8.54
N ASP A 32 9.72 1.19 -8.84
CA ASP A 32 9.89 2.23 -7.81
C ASP A 32 8.71 2.26 -6.83
N ALA A 33 7.48 2.15 -7.35
CA ALA A 33 6.27 2.14 -6.53
C ALA A 33 6.22 0.92 -5.59
N ILE A 34 6.58 -0.27 -6.11
CA ILE A 34 6.67 -1.51 -5.32
C ILE A 34 7.80 -1.40 -4.29
N SER A 35 8.97 -0.89 -4.68
CA SER A 35 10.10 -0.67 -3.78
C SER A 35 9.73 0.28 -2.64
N ARG A 36 9.12 1.43 -2.96
CA ARG A 36 8.60 2.39 -1.96
C ARG A 36 7.60 1.74 -1.01
N ALA A 37 6.64 0.98 -1.55
CA ALA A 37 5.63 0.29 -0.74
C ALA A 37 6.27 -0.70 0.25
N ARG A 38 7.32 -1.40 -0.18
CA ARG A 38 8.00 -2.44 0.61
C ARG A 38 9.10 -1.94 1.54
N ASN A 39 9.79 -0.86 1.18
CA ASN A 39 10.98 -0.38 1.89
C ASN A 39 10.75 0.95 2.62
N ILE A 40 9.62 1.63 2.41
CA ILE A 40 9.27 2.87 3.13
C ILE A 40 7.95 2.65 3.86
N ALA A 41 6.87 2.40 3.11
CA ALA A 41 5.53 2.32 3.69
C ALA A 41 5.36 1.13 4.65
N ALA A 42 5.74 -0.08 4.23
CA ALA A 42 5.60 -1.27 5.04
C ALA A 42 6.46 -1.24 6.33
N PRO A 43 7.75 -0.85 6.31
CA PRO A 43 8.55 -0.69 7.51
C PRO A 43 7.98 0.35 8.48
N ILE A 44 7.58 1.54 8.01
CA ILE A 44 7.01 2.55 8.91
C ILE A 44 5.69 2.06 9.53
N ASN A 45 4.83 1.43 8.73
CA ASN A 45 3.53 0.96 9.21
C ASN A 45 3.64 -0.24 10.16
N ILE A 46 4.61 -1.14 9.95
CA ILE A 46 4.74 -2.35 10.76
C ILE A 46 5.26 -2.04 12.17
N GLN A 47 6.01 -0.94 12.36
CA GLN A 47 6.43 -0.48 13.69
C GLN A 47 5.27 -0.09 14.62
N ARG A 48 4.05 0.04 14.08
CA ARG A 48 2.84 0.32 14.88
C ARG A 48 2.30 -0.92 15.60
N PHE A 49 2.80 -2.09 15.25
CA PHE A 49 2.42 -3.37 15.85
C PHE A 49 3.56 -3.85 16.75
N ASN A 50 3.25 -4.68 17.74
CA ASN A 50 4.26 -5.21 18.66
C ASN A 50 4.61 -6.66 18.30
N ASP A 51 5.86 -7.04 18.56
CA ASP A 51 6.35 -8.42 18.60
C ASP A 51 6.24 -9.23 17.30
N LEU A 52 6.36 -8.56 16.13
CA LEU A 52 6.42 -9.24 14.84
C LEU A 52 7.84 -9.71 14.50
N LYS A 53 7.99 -10.80 13.75
CA LYS A 53 9.28 -11.39 13.38
C LYS A 53 9.62 -11.19 11.91
N THR A 54 8.92 -10.27 11.24
CA THR A 54 9.17 -10.00 9.83
C THR A 54 10.45 -9.17 9.63
N PRO A 55 11.14 -9.31 8.48
CA PRO A 55 12.34 -8.54 8.18
C PRO A 55 12.14 -7.03 8.22
N CYS A 56 11.00 -6.53 7.73
CA CYS A 56 10.71 -5.09 7.75
C CYS A 56 10.41 -4.56 9.15
N TYR A 57 9.99 -5.42 10.09
CA TYR A 57 9.88 -5.05 11.50
C TYR A 57 11.25 -5.04 12.20
N LEU A 58 12.02 -6.12 12.05
CA LEU A 58 13.28 -6.31 12.78
C LEU A 58 14.44 -5.47 12.24
N LYS A 59 14.52 -5.29 10.91
CA LYS A 59 15.66 -4.67 10.23
C LYS A 59 15.32 -3.37 9.51
N GLY A 60 14.03 -2.99 9.46
CA GLY A 60 13.57 -1.82 8.71
C GLY A 60 13.64 -1.97 7.18
N SER A 61 14.05 -3.13 6.65
CA SER A 61 14.22 -3.39 5.21
C SER A 61 13.41 -4.59 4.74
N CYS A 62 12.87 -4.53 3.53
CA CYS A 62 12.16 -5.68 2.96
C CYS A 62 13.14 -6.78 2.54
N ALA A 63 12.83 -8.03 2.88
CA ALA A 63 13.50 -9.22 2.34
C ALA A 63 12.57 -10.08 1.47
N ASN A 64 11.53 -9.47 0.89
CA ASN A 64 10.51 -10.15 0.08
C ASN A 64 9.92 -11.41 0.77
N CYS A 65 9.65 -11.30 2.07
CA CYS A 65 9.23 -12.44 2.88
C CYS A 65 7.79 -12.89 2.57
N LYS A 66 7.54 -14.18 2.75
CA LYS A 66 6.19 -14.80 2.75
C LYS A 66 5.79 -15.31 4.14
N SER A 67 6.25 -14.62 5.19
CA SER A 67 5.86 -14.92 6.58
C SER A 67 4.34 -14.79 6.74
N THR A 68 3.75 -15.59 7.62
CA THR A 68 2.35 -15.46 8.05
C THR A 68 2.07 -14.11 8.70
N GLU A 69 3.11 -13.43 9.19
CA GLU A 69 3.05 -12.10 9.82
C GLU A 69 3.31 -10.95 8.83
N SER A 70 3.44 -11.23 7.53
CA SER A 70 3.72 -10.21 6.52
C SER A 70 2.62 -9.14 6.49
N ILE A 71 3.01 -7.86 6.51
CA ILE A 71 2.05 -6.74 6.47
C ILE A 71 1.60 -6.38 5.04
N CYS A 72 2.43 -6.70 4.04
CA CYS A 72 2.19 -6.43 2.63
C CYS A 72 1.72 -7.69 1.89
N THR A 73 0.67 -8.34 2.42
CA THR A 73 0.12 -9.62 1.93
C THR A 73 -0.47 -9.52 0.53
N GLN A 74 -1.06 -8.37 0.19
CA GLN A 74 -1.75 -8.14 -1.07
C GLN A 74 -1.21 -6.88 -1.75
N VAL A 75 -0.97 -6.97 -3.05
CA VAL A 75 -0.59 -5.85 -3.91
C VAL A 75 -1.56 -5.82 -5.07
N VAL A 76 -2.16 -4.65 -5.33
CA VAL A 76 -3.08 -4.46 -6.45
C VAL A 76 -2.50 -3.44 -7.40
N ILE A 77 -2.51 -3.83 -8.68
CA ILE A 77 -2.22 -2.95 -9.81
C ILE A 77 -3.51 -2.78 -10.59
N THR A 78 -4.04 -1.57 -10.61
CA THR A 78 -5.27 -1.26 -11.35
C THR A 78 -4.93 -0.83 -12.77
N ARG A 79 -5.13 -1.72 -13.75
CA ARG A 79 -4.96 -1.38 -15.18
C ARG A 79 -6.11 -0.52 -15.72
N ILE A 80 -7.35 -0.83 -15.31
CA ILE A 80 -8.56 -0.09 -15.66
C ILE A 80 -9.51 -0.04 -14.47
N SER A 81 -10.39 0.97 -14.42
CA SER A 81 -11.47 1.05 -13.44
C SER A 81 -12.81 0.70 -14.11
N ARG A 82 -13.51 -0.29 -13.57
CA ARG A 82 -14.88 -0.67 -13.98
C ARG A 82 -15.81 -0.65 -12.75
N PRO A 83 -16.97 0.02 -12.81
CA PRO A 83 -17.41 0.93 -13.87
C PRO A 83 -16.51 2.17 -13.99
N VAL A 84 -16.63 2.87 -15.13
CA VAL A 84 -15.89 4.11 -15.38
C VAL A 84 -16.14 5.10 -14.22
N SER A 85 -15.11 5.84 -13.82
CA SER A 85 -15.17 6.83 -12.73
C SER A 85 -15.49 6.28 -11.32
N LYS A 86 -15.41 4.95 -11.10
CA LYS A 86 -15.49 4.36 -9.75
C LYS A 86 -14.39 4.89 -8.84
N ILE A 87 -13.13 4.81 -9.28
CA ILE A 87 -11.97 5.26 -8.49
C ILE A 87 -11.63 6.70 -8.87
N LYS A 88 -11.60 7.58 -7.88
CA LYS A 88 -11.23 9.00 -8.00
C LYS A 88 -9.99 9.23 -7.15
N ILE A 89 -8.94 9.78 -7.73
CA ILE A 89 -7.67 10.03 -7.02
C ILE A 89 -7.51 11.54 -6.84
N VAL A 90 -7.33 11.97 -5.59
CA VAL A 90 -6.98 13.33 -5.21
C VAL A 90 -5.54 13.32 -4.74
N VAL A 91 -4.67 13.99 -5.49
CA VAL A 91 -3.26 14.17 -5.12
C VAL A 91 -3.14 15.45 -4.31
N VAL A 92 -2.66 15.32 -3.08
CA VAL A 92 -2.38 16.45 -2.18
C VAL A 92 -0.89 16.78 -2.31
N GLY A 93 -0.57 18.08 -2.44
CA GLY A 93 0.79 18.59 -2.61
C GLY A 93 1.71 18.45 -1.38
N GLU A 94 1.33 17.64 -0.41
CA GLU A 94 2.01 17.46 0.87
C GLU A 94 2.39 15.99 1.10
N ASP A 95 3.32 15.79 2.03
CA ASP A 95 3.75 14.46 2.47
C ASP A 95 2.74 13.88 3.46
N LEU A 96 1.80 13.08 2.95
CA LEU A 96 0.79 12.42 3.77
C LEU A 96 1.17 10.97 4.07
N GLY A 97 0.81 10.46 5.25
CA GLY A 97 1.00 9.04 5.62
C GLY A 97 2.45 8.57 5.50
N PHE A 98 2.61 7.30 5.09
CA PHE A 98 3.91 6.64 4.90
C PHE A 98 4.03 6.06 3.49
#